data_AF-A0A8I2ZFN2-F1
#
_entry.id   AF-A0A8I2ZFN2-F1
#
_cell.length_a   1.000
_cell.length_b   1.000
_cell.length_c   1.000
_cell.angle_alpha   90.00
_cell.angle_beta   90.00
_cell.angle_gamma   90.00
#
_symmetry.space_group_name_H-M   'P 1'
#
loop_
_entity.id
_entity.type
_entity.pdbx_description
1 polymer ?
#
loop_
_entity_poly.entity_id
_entity_poly.type
_entity_poly.pdbx_seq_one_letter_code
_entity_poly.pdbx_strand_id
1 'polypeptide(L)'
;MFGAKRKKLKPEEDRRRCNYVTIQGRCNQGKVTLSKDGVRFPSPYCRYHCCKKVDGAACQDMRINAKGFCQRHIQCQGQVNGTRCANAVRGYDPKEFKFCAQYHNCLALDCKNERFYSGESDLKFCADHRCTSPGCDRPKHTGPFCASHTCEAPNCLAFAVGGGGPGEPTRYCDRHRVCQHDQCERFTHARENGGLSNFCGAHYCAWDGCEQAREDAGEGEHCKAHSCIEVAALLPEMPNTGL
;
A
#
# COMPACT_ATOMS: atom_id res chain seq x y z
N MET A 1 46.46 12.73 44.33
CA MET A 1 46.36 13.11 42.90
C MET A 1 45.78 14.51 42.81
N PHE A 2 46.55 15.46 42.28
CA PHE A 2 46.22 16.88 42.28
C PHE A 2 45.09 17.19 41.29
N GLY A 3 43.90 17.52 41.82
CA GLY A 3 42.82 18.09 41.03
C GLY A 3 43.22 19.48 40.54
N ALA A 4 43.59 19.58 39.26
CA ALA A 4 43.87 20.86 38.63
C ALA A 4 42.64 21.78 38.80
N LYS A 5 42.78 22.85 39.58
CA LYS A 5 41.76 23.89 39.72
C LYS A 5 41.50 24.48 38.33
N ARG A 6 40.36 24.16 37.72
CA ARG A 6 39.91 24.80 36.48
C ARG A 6 39.87 26.30 36.73
N LYS A 7 40.72 27.08 36.05
CA LYS A 7 40.65 28.56 36.06
C LYS A 7 39.22 28.97 35.71
N LYS A 8 38.57 29.75 36.57
CA LYS A 8 37.29 30.39 36.24
C LYS A 8 37.52 31.30 35.05
N LEU A 9 36.91 30.98 33.91
CA LEU A 9 36.93 31.82 32.71
C LEU A 9 36.22 33.15 32.99
N LYS A 10 36.62 34.22 32.29
CA LYS A 10 35.88 35.48 32.37
C LYS A 10 34.46 35.28 31.80
N PRO A 11 33.43 35.98 32.31
CA PRO A 11 32.05 35.82 31.86
C PRO A 11 31.87 35.97 30.34
N GLU A 12 32.63 36.86 29.70
CA GLU A 12 32.58 37.07 28.24
C GLU A 12 33.13 35.87 27.45
N GLU A 13 34.23 35.28 27.92
CA GLU A 13 34.82 34.08 27.31
C GLU A 13 33.86 32.90 27.42
N ASP A 14 33.17 32.78 28.56
CA ASP A 14 32.18 31.72 28.76
C ASP A 14 30.92 31.90 27.90
N ARG A 15 30.51 33.15 27.62
CA ARG A 15 29.39 33.46 26.70
C ARG A 15 29.69 33.10 25.23
N ARG A 16 30.95 33.11 24.81
CA ARG A 16 31.37 32.73 23.44
C ARG A 16 31.39 31.21 23.21
N ARG A 17 31.37 30.42 24.28
CA ARG A 17 31.38 28.96 24.22
C ARG A 17 30.03 28.39 23.85
N CYS A 18 30.06 27.24 23.19
CA CYS A 18 28.90 26.43 22.85
C CYS A 18 28.05 26.13 24.10
N ASN A 19 26.72 26.27 23.95
CA ASN A 19 25.78 26.07 25.05
C ASN A 19 25.61 24.60 25.49
N TYR A 20 26.22 23.63 24.81
CA TYR A 20 26.15 22.23 25.21
C TYR A 20 26.87 21.99 26.55
N VAL A 21 26.18 21.36 27.49
CA VAL A 21 26.68 21.05 28.84
C VAL A 21 26.57 19.55 29.08
N THR A 22 27.63 19.00 29.67
CA THR A 22 27.70 17.62 30.16
C THR A 22 27.98 17.62 31.67
N ILE A 23 27.98 16.45 32.30
CA ILE A 23 28.45 16.29 33.69
C ILE A 23 29.89 16.78 33.88
N GLN A 24 30.71 16.77 32.83
CA GLN A 24 32.09 17.24 32.85
C GLN A 24 32.21 18.75 32.61
N GLY A 25 31.09 19.44 32.41
CA GLY A 25 31.00 20.88 32.15
C GLY A 25 30.60 21.22 30.72
N ARG A 26 30.65 22.53 30.41
CA ARG A 26 30.30 23.10 29.11
C ARG A 26 31.34 22.74 28.04
N CYS A 27 30.89 22.59 26.79
CA CYS A 27 31.75 22.40 25.64
C CYS A 27 32.78 23.54 25.49
N ASN A 28 34.04 23.21 25.17
CA ASN A 28 35.12 24.19 25.02
C ASN A 28 35.14 24.88 23.65
N GLN A 29 34.31 24.42 22.71
CA GLN A 29 34.26 24.95 21.35
C GLN A 29 33.48 26.27 21.29
N GLY A 30 33.86 27.16 20.37
CA GLY A 30 33.14 28.40 20.12
C GLY A 30 31.80 28.18 19.39
N LYS A 31 30.86 29.11 19.60
CA LYS A 31 29.62 29.21 18.83
C LYS A 31 29.91 29.42 17.35
N VAL A 32 29.06 28.86 16.49
CA VAL A 32 29.18 29.03 15.02
C VAL A 32 28.06 29.87 14.44
N THR A 33 28.31 30.39 13.24
CA THR A 33 27.32 31.10 12.44
C THR A 33 26.98 30.25 11.23
N LEU A 34 25.71 29.90 11.07
CA LEU A 34 25.20 29.19 9.91
C LEU A 34 24.87 30.18 8.80
N SER A 35 24.95 29.76 7.55
CA SER A 35 24.54 30.57 6.40
C SER A 35 23.45 29.88 5.59
N LYS A 36 22.50 30.67 5.10
CA LYS A 36 21.48 30.25 4.14
C LYS A 36 21.24 31.41 3.18
N ASP A 37 21.37 31.16 1.88
CA ASP A 37 21.16 32.16 0.82
C ASP A 37 21.97 33.46 1.05
N GLY A 38 23.23 33.31 1.49
CA GLY A 38 24.13 34.43 1.81
C GLY A 38 23.89 35.10 3.16
N VAL A 39 22.73 34.89 3.78
CA VAL A 39 22.38 35.47 5.09
C VAL A 39 22.97 34.64 6.23
N ARG A 40 23.50 35.32 7.25
CA ARG A 40 24.22 34.73 8.38
C ARG A 40 23.35 34.68 9.63
N PHE A 41 23.27 33.50 10.26
CA PHE A 41 22.44 33.24 11.44
C PHE A 41 23.29 32.66 12.59
N PRO A 42 23.43 33.38 13.72
CA PRO A 42 24.25 32.92 14.84
C PRO A 42 23.58 31.74 15.55
N SER A 43 24.33 30.66 15.77
CA SER A 43 23.89 29.50 16.54
C SER A 43 24.41 29.58 17.98
N PRO A 44 23.62 29.13 18.98
CA PRO A 44 24.11 29.00 20.35
C PRO A 44 25.10 27.83 20.54
N TYR A 45 25.34 27.01 19.52
CA TYR A 45 26.19 25.83 19.58
C TYR A 45 27.39 25.93 18.64
N CYS A 46 28.38 25.06 18.84
CA CYS A 46 29.51 24.88 17.92
C CYS A 46 29.15 23.98 16.73
N ARG A 47 30.06 23.85 15.75
CA ARG A 47 29.88 23.01 14.54
C ARG A 47 29.49 21.55 14.82
N TYR A 48 29.83 21.03 16.00
CA TYR A 48 29.54 19.66 16.41
C TYR A 48 28.18 19.52 17.09
N HIS A 49 27.63 20.60 17.64
CA HIS A 49 26.41 20.57 18.45
C HIS A 49 25.27 21.40 17.84
N CYS A 50 25.53 22.23 16.82
CA CYS A 50 24.49 22.99 16.15
C CYS A 50 23.59 22.10 15.29
N CYS A 51 22.28 22.29 15.40
CA CYS A 51 21.35 21.86 14.37
C CYS A 51 21.56 22.70 13.10
N LYS A 52 21.62 22.04 11.94
CA LYS A 52 21.91 22.66 10.64
C LYS A 52 20.72 23.40 10.01
N LYS A 53 19.51 23.25 10.57
CA LYS A 53 18.29 23.82 10.01
C LYS A 53 18.22 25.33 10.30
N VAL A 54 17.87 26.10 9.27
CA VAL A 54 17.68 27.55 9.32
C VAL A 54 16.29 27.88 8.77
N ASP A 55 15.42 28.35 9.67
CA ASP A 55 14.03 28.74 9.40
C ASP A 55 13.83 30.20 9.82
N GLY A 56 14.42 31.14 9.07
CA GLY A 56 14.47 32.58 9.43
C GLY A 56 15.43 32.92 10.58
N ALA A 57 15.86 31.91 11.35
CA ALA A 57 16.94 31.96 12.32
C ALA A 57 17.66 30.60 12.37
N ALA A 58 18.87 30.58 12.91
CA ALA A 58 19.53 29.31 13.25
C ALA A 58 18.69 28.58 14.31
N CYS A 59 18.57 27.26 14.16
CA CYS A 59 17.92 26.46 15.18
C CYS A 59 18.63 26.60 16.54
N GLN A 60 17.83 26.79 17.59
CA GLN A 60 18.29 26.98 18.96
C GLN A 60 18.42 25.66 19.74
N ASP A 61 18.12 24.53 19.08
CA ASP A 61 18.20 23.19 19.66
C ASP A 61 19.50 22.51 19.24
N MET A 62 20.00 21.65 20.12
CA MET A 62 21.20 20.86 19.84
C MET A 62 20.90 19.75 18.82
N ARG A 63 21.82 19.50 17.89
CA ARG A 63 21.74 18.30 17.04
C ARG A 63 21.86 17.03 17.90
N ILE A 64 21.17 15.97 17.47
CA ILE A 64 21.16 14.68 18.16
C ILE A 64 21.64 13.53 17.28
N ASN A 65 21.95 13.80 16.00
CA ASN A 65 22.38 12.77 15.05
C ASN A 65 23.59 13.22 14.22
N ALA A 66 24.14 12.28 13.44
CA ALA A 66 25.28 12.53 12.54
C ALA A 66 24.91 13.44 11.35
N LYS A 67 23.66 13.42 10.89
CA LYS A 67 23.16 14.28 9.81
C LYS A 67 23.15 15.76 10.20
N GLY A 68 23.09 16.05 11.50
CA GLY A 68 23.23 17.37 12.09
C GLY A 68 21.90 18.07 12.38
N PHE A 69 20.87 17.32 12.74
CA PHE A 69 19.56 17.87 13.06
C PHE A 69 19.16 17.59 14.52
N CYS A 70 18.36 18.48 15.11
CA CYS A 70 17.78 18.30 16.43
C CYS A 70 16.52 17.41 16.38
N GLN A 71 16.01 17.01 17.55
CA GLN A 71 14.81 16.17 17.66
C GLN A 71 13.60 16.78 16.96
N ARG A 72 13.36 18.08 17.14
CA ARG A 72 12.23 18.79 16.53
C ARG A 72 12.31 18.80 15.01
N HIS A 73 13.51 18.98 14.45
CA HIS A 73 13.70 19.07 13.01
C HIS A 73 13.78 17.74 12.28
N ILE A 74 13.90 16.63 13.02
CA ILE A 74 13.76 15.29 12.46
C ILE A 74 12.43 14.65 12.84
N GLN A 75 11.49 15.38 13.46
CA GLN A 75 10.21 14.82 13.82
C GLN A 75 9.35 14.55 12.58
N CYS A 76 8.75 13.36 12.52
CA CYS A 76 7.79 12.97 11.51
C CYS A 76 6.67 14.01 11.36
N GLN A 77 6.24 14.23 10.12
CA GLN A 77 5.16 15.15 9.78
C GLN A 77 3.78 14.48 9.71
N GLY A 78 3.74 13.13 9.74
CA GLY A 78 2.50 12.37 9.77
C GLY A 78 1.81 12.41 11.13
N GLN A 79 0.55 11.96 11.16
CA GLN A 79 -0.30 11.94 12.34
C GLN A 79 -0.69 10.51 12.75
N VAL A 80 -0.90 10.30 14.04
CA VAL A 80 -1.49 9.09 14.62
C VAL A 80 -2.64 9.55 15.50
N ASN A 81 -3.87 9.12 15.20
CA ASN A 81 -5.07 9.51 15.94
C ASN A 81 -5.20 11.03 16.13
N GLY A 82 -4.99 11.79 15.04
CA GLY A 82 -5.03 13.27 15.04
C GLY A 82 -3.86 13.97 15.74
N THR A 83 -2.95 13.23 16.37
CA THR A 83 -1.77 13.80 17.04
C THR A 83 -0.52 13.63 16.18
N ARG A 84 0.38 14.62 16.19
CA ARG A 84 1.64 14.54 15.46
C ARG A 84 2.48 13.35 15.93
N CYS A 85 2.99 12.58 14.98
CA CYS A 85 3.83 11.44 15.28
C CYS A 85 5.12 11.85 16.03
N ALA A 86 5.47 11.09 17.07
CA ALA A 86 6.68 11.31 17.87
C ALA A 86 7.96 10.73 17.24
N ASN A 87 7.82 9.86 16.23
CA ASN A 87 8.96 9.22 15.60
C ASN A 87 9.80 10.18 14.77
N ALA A 88 11.07 9.84 14.58
CA ALA A 88 11.92 10.54 13.63
C ALA A 88 11.58 10.17 12.18
N VAL A 89 11.81 11.10 11.26
CA VAL A 89 11.77 10.85 9.81
C VAL A 89 12.76 9.74 9.44
N ARG A 90 12.43 9.00 8.37
CA ARG A 90 13.27 7.91 7.85
C ARG A 90 14.72 8.38 7.64
N GLY A 91 15.67 7.58 8.10
CA GLY A 91 17.10 7.87 8.00
C GLY A 91 17.58 9.09 8.81
N TYR A 92 16.72 9.67 9.66
CA TYR A 92 16.99 10.90 10.41
C TYR A 92 17.40 12.09 9.53
N ASP A 93 16.95 12.08 8.26
CA ASP A 93 17.29 13.07 7.25
C ASP A 93 16.05 13.81 6.75
N PRO A 94 15.69 14.96 7.37
CA PRO A 94 14.50 15.74 7.02
C PRO A 94 14.62 16.45 5.67
N LYS A 95 15.79 16.40 5.01
CA LYS A 95 15.94 16.85 3.61
C LYS A 95 15.39 15.82 2.64
N GLU A 96 15.58 14.54 2.96
CA GLU A 96 15.18 13.43 2.12
C GLU A 96 13.76 12.94 2.42
N PHE A 97 13.38 12.90 3.70
CA PHE A 97 12.13 12.30 4.14
C PHE A 97 11.34 13.21 5.08
N LYS A 98 10.02 13.24 4.90
CA LYS A 98 9.08 13.95 5.79
C LYS A 98 8.43 13.02 6.83
N PHE A 99 8.51 11.71 6.58
CA PHE A 99 7.72 10.70 7.28
C PHE A 99 8.63 9.63 7.91
N CYS A 100 8.18 9.04 9.03
CA CYS A 100 8.90 7.96 9.69
C CYS A 100 8.78 6.65 8.89
N ALA A 101 9.80 5.81 8.94
CA ALA A 101 9.78 4.52 8.23
C ALA A 101 8.77 3.52 8.83
N GLN A 102 8.49 3.66 10.12
CA GLN A 102 7.67 2.73 10.88
C GLN A 102 6.20 2.79 10.48
N TYR A 103 5.66 4.01 10.35
CA TYR A 103 4.23 4.21 10.19
C TYR A 103 3.87 5.06 8.98
N HIS A 104 4.59 6.16 8.72
CA HIS A 104 4.07 7.17 7.78
C HIS A 104 4.71 7.16 6.40
N ASN A 105 5.91 6.64 6.20
CA ASN A 105 6.58 6.65 4.89
C ASN A 105 6.29 5.37 4.12
N CYS A 106 5.83 5.48 2.87
CA CYS A 106 5.59 4.38 1.94
C CYS A 106 6.68 3.28 1.97
N LEU A 107 6.26 2.01 1.99
CA LEU A 107 7.19 0.87 1.96
C LEU A 107 7.84 0.62 0.59
N ALA A 108 7.34 1.23 -0.48
CA ALA A 108 7.97 1.12 -1.80
C ALA A 108 9.41 1.65 -1.75
N LEU A 109 10.32 0.96 -2.44
CA LEU A 109 11.73 1.33 -2.49
C LEU A 109 11.87 2.79 -2.97
N ASP A 110 12.70 3.56 -2.26
CA ASP A 110 12.97 4.97 -2.53
C ASP A 110 11.76 5.93 -2.57
N CYS A 111 10.57 5.48 -2.16
CA CYS A 111 9.40 6.35 -2.10
C CYS A 111 9.43 7.25 -0.85
N LYS A 112 9.23 8.55 -1.08
CA LYS A 112 9.24 9.59 -0.03
C LYS A 112 7.83 10.01 0.44
N ASN A 113 6.80 9.48 -0.20
CA ASN A 113 5.41 9.87 0.04
C ASN A 113 4.87 9.27 1.35
N GLU A 114 3.79 9.89 1.84
CA GLU A 114 3.04 9.38 2.98
C GLU A 114 2.30 8.09 2.59
N ARG A 115 2.22 7.14 3.52
CA ARG A 115 1.33 5.98 3.38
C ARG A 115 -0.11 6.44 3.38
N PHE A 116 -0.95 5.67 2.70
CA PHE A 116 -2.37 5.92 2.70
C PHE A 116 -3.05 5.12 3.81
N TYR A 117 -3.93 5.81 4.55
CA TYR A 117 -4.82 5.20 5.54
C TYR A 117 -6.25 5.26 5.03
N SER A 118 -6.98 4.15 5.17
CA SER A 118 -8.41 4.09 4.86
C SER A 118 -9.17 3.76 6.13
N GLY A 119 -9.74 4.78 6.79
CA GLY A 119 -10.26 4.62 8.16
C GLY A 119 -9.13 4.21 9.11
N GLU A 120 -9.28 3.07 9.78
CA GLU A 120 -8.27 2.51 10.69
C GLU A 120 -7.25 1.57 10.00
N SER A 121 -7.41 1.31 8.69
CA SER A 121 -6.55 0.37 7.97
C SER A 121 -5.28 1.04 7.44
N ASP A 122 -4.11 0.57 7.87
CA ASP A 122 -2.81 0.89 7.28
C ASP A 122 -2.61 0.07 5.99
N LEU A 123 -2.72 0.73 4.83
CA LEU A 123 -2.51 0.08 3.53
C LEU A 123 -1.04 0.01 3.11
N LYS A 124 -0.09 0.36 4.01
CA LYS A 124 1.38 0.19 3.90
C LYS A 124 2.07 0.99 2.78
N PHE A 125 1.34 1.43 1.77
CA PHE A 125 1.85 2.10 0.57
C PHE A 125 1.10 3.41 0.31
N CYS A 126 1.73 4.34 -0.40
CA CYS A 126 1.07 5.57 -0.86
C CYS A 126 0.07 5.28 -2.00
N ALA A 127 -0.72 6.27 -2.40
CA ALA A 127 -1.71 6.12 -3.49
C ALA A 127 -1.11 5.62 -4.81
N ASP A 128 0.12 6.02 -5.10
CA ASP A 128 0.80 5.63 -6.34
C ASP A 128 1.26 4.17 -6.31
N HIS A 129 1.55 3.62 -5.12
CA HIS A 129 2.17 2.30 -4.97
C HIS A 129 1.24 1.24 -4.38
N ARG A 130 0.06 1.58 -3.84
CA ARG A 130 -0.90 0.61 -3.30
C ARG A 130 -1.81 0.04 -4.39
N CYS A 131 -2.26 -1.19 -4.22
CA CYS A 131 -3.34 -1.73 -5.05
C CYS A 131 -4.59 -0.84 -4.98
N THR A 132 -5.23 -0.59 -6.12
CA THR A 132 -6.49 0.16 -6.19
C THR A 132 -7.69 -0.64 -5.66
N SER A 133 -7.58 -1.96 -5.51
CA SER A 133 -8.65 -2.80 -4.95
C SER A 133 -8.97 -2.37 -3.51
N PRO A 134 -10.25 -2.14 -3.15
CA PRO A 134 -10.64 -1.70 -1.81
C PRO A 134 -10.09 -2.60 -0.69
N GLY A 135 -9.51 -2.01 0.34
CA GLY A 135 -8.98 -2.74 1.50
C GLY A 135 -7.69 -3.54 1.24
N CYS A 136 -7.12 -3.53 0.03
CA CYS A 136 -5.90 -4.25 -0.26
C CYS A 136 -4.65 -3.47 0.20
N ASP A 137 -3.81 -4.11 1.02
CA ASP A 137 -2.57 -3.55 1.56
C ASP A 137 -1.32 -3.94 0.74
N ARG A 138 -1.51 -4.61 -0.41
CA ARG A 138 -0.43 -5.08 -1.27
C ARG A 138 0.01 -3.99 -2.25
N PRO A 139 1.30 -3.99 -2.67
CA PRO A 139 1.78 -3.03 -3.64
C PRO A 139 1.23 -3.33 -5.04
N LYS A 140 1.18 -2.31 -5.90
CA LYS A 140 0.94 -2.47 -7.34
C LYS A 140 2.01 -3.35 -7.97
N HIS A 141 1.61 -4.04 -9.04
CA HIS A 141 2.52 -4.77 -9.92
C HIS A 141 2.74 -3.95 -11.20
N THR A 142 2.46 -4.51 -12.38
CA THR A 142 2.59 -3.85 -13.70
C THR A 142 1.50 -2.82 -13.99
N GLY A 143 0.40 -2.83 -13.23
CA GLY A 143 -0.77 -1.98 -13.46
C GLY A 143 -1.31 -1.35 -12.16
N PRO A 144 -2.58 -0.91 -12.15
CA PRO A 144 -3.19 -0.30 -10.96
C PRO A 144 -3.43 -1.31 -9.82
N PHE A 145 -3.30 -2.60 -10.10
CA PHE A 145 -3.60 -3.67 -9.17
C PHE A 145 -2.34 -4.42 -8.73
N CYS A 146 -2.41 -5.11 -7.60
CA CYS A 146 -1.36 -6.05 -7.18
C CYS A 146 -1.45 -7.34 -8.01
N ALA A 147 -0.44 -8.21 -7.91
CA ALA A 147 -0.42 -9.49 -8.64
C ALA A 147 -1.63 -10.40 -8.35
N SER A 148 -2.30 -10.26 -7.20
CA SER A 148 -3.53 -11.02 -6.93
C SER A 148 -4.80 -10.38 -7.48
N HIS A 149 -4.80 -9.09 -7.77
CA HIS A 149 -5.94 -8.36 -8.34
C HIS A 149 -5.73 -8.01 -9.82
N THR A 150 -4.67 -8.56 -10.43
CA THR A 150 -4.37 -8.44 -11.85
C THR A 150 -4.69 -9.79 -12.48
N CYS A 151 -5.40 -9.76 -13.61
CA CYS A 151 -5.70 -10.96 -14.39
C CYS A 151 -4.45 -11.80 -14.70
N GLU A 152 -4.52 -13.11 -14.49
CA GLU A 152 -3.41 -14.04 -14.70
C GLU A 152 -3.14 -14.35 -16.18
N ALA A 153 -4.12 -14.08 -17.05
CA ALA A 153 -3.94 -14.18 -18.51
C ALA A 153 -2.75 -13.32 -19.00
N PRO A 154 -1.87 -13.86 -19.86
CA PRO A 154 -0.69 -13.15 -20.36
C PRO A 154 -1.04 -11.78 -20.93
N ASN A 155 -0.26 -10.76 -20.54
CA ASN A 155 -0.40 -9.37 -20.98
C ASN A 155 -1.75 -8.69 -20.63
N CYS A 156 -2.58 -9.30 -19.78
CA CYS A 156 -3.82 -8.67 -19.32
C CYS A 156 -3.60 -7.90 -18.02
N LEU A 157 -3.81 -6.59 -18.04
CA LEU A 157 -3.71 -5.73 -16.84
C LEU A 157 -5.07 -5.44 -16.18
N ALA A 158 -6.12 -6.14 -16.63
CA ALA A 158 -7.48 -5.95 -16.13
C ALA A 158 -7.61 -6.40 -14.67
N PHE A 159 -8.60 -5.82 -13.99
CA PHE A 159 -8.96 -6.22 -12.63
C PHE A 159 -9.40 -7.68 -12.60
N ALA A 160 -8.87 -8.42 -11.63
CA ALA A 160 -9.41 -9.69 -11.19
C ALA A 160 -9.86 -9.52 -9.73
N VAL A 161 -10.94 -10.21 -9.35
CA VAL A 161 -11.43 -10.22 -7.96
C VAL A 161 -10.33 -10.66 -7.00
N GLY A 162 -9.46 -11.57 -7.45
CA GLY A 162 -8.36 -12.08 -6.66
C GLY A 162 -8.82 -13.06 -5.59
N GLY A 163 -7.88 -13.47 -4.74
CA GLY A 163 -8.03 -14.67 -3.92
C GLY A 163 -7.66 -15.93 -4.70
N GLY A 164 -7.82 -17.09 -4.09
CA GLY A 164 -7.53 -18.38 -4.72
C GLY A 164 -6.05 -18.67 -5.01
N GLY A 165 -5.76 -19.93 -5.35
CA GLY A 165 -4.49 -20.35 -5.93
C GLY A 165 -4.34 -19.93 -7.40
N PRO A 166 -3.10 -20.00 -7.96
CA PRO A 166 -2.86 -19.79 -9.39
C PRO A 166 -3.77 -20.68 -10.25
N GLY A 167 -4.25 -20.13 -11.37
CA GLY A 167 -5.16 -20.84 -12.28
C GLY A 167 -6.64 -20.92 -11.83
N GLU A 168 -7.00 -20.51 -10.62
CA GLU A 168 -8.40 -20.49 -10.19
C GLU A 168 -9.24 -19.40 -10.90
N PRO A 169 -10.57 -19.57 -11.05
CA PRO A 169 -11.42 -18.60 -11.75
C PRO A 169 -11.33 -17.16 -11.22
N THR A 170 -11.09 -16.99 -9.91
CA THR A 170 -10.94 -15.69 -9.25
C THR A 170 -9.67 -14.93 -9.64
N ARG A 171 -8.71 -15.61 -10.28
CA ARG A 171 -7.45 -15.06 -10.80
C ARG A 171 -7.58 -14.36 -12.15
N TYR A 172 -8.72 -14.50 -12.80
CA TYR A 172 -8.94 -13.96 -14.14
C TYR A 172 -9.95 -12.81 -14.11
N CYS A 173 -9.78 -11.87 -15.02
CA CYS A 173 -10.81 -10.85 -15.26
C CYS A 173 -12.03 -11.49 -15.94
N ASP A 174 -13.12 -10.76 -15.97
CA ASP A 174 -14.38 -11.20 -16.59
C ASP A 174 -14.18 -11.73 -18.02
N ARG A 175 -13.33 -11.08 -18.83
CA ARG A 175 -13.02 -11.53 -20.20
C ARG A 175 -12.24 -12.83 -20.31
N HIS A 176 -11.49 -13.22 -19.28
CA HIS A 176 -10.63 -14.40 -19.28
C HIS A 176 -11.04 -15.42 -18.21
N ARG A 177 -12.22 -15.24 -17.59
CA ARG A 177 -12.69 -16.13 -16.55
C ARG A 177 -12.83 -17.54 -17.12
N VAL A 178 -12.38 -18.53 -16.35
CA VAL A 178 -12.46 -19.94 -16.73
C VAL A 178 -13.71 -20.59 -16.17
N CYS A 179 -14.17 -21.64 -16.83
CA CYS A 179 -15.32 -22.44 -16.46
C CYS A 179 -15.19 -22.97 -15.02
N GLN A 180 -16.24 -22.83 -14.21
CA GLN A 180 -16.26 -23.37 -12.84
C GLN A 180 -16.52 -24.89 -12.77
N HIS A 181 -16.74 -25.55 -13.91
CA HIS A 181 -16.90 -27.01 -13.94
C HIS A 181 -15.55 -27.68 -13.67
N ASP A 182 -15.54 -28.71 -12.84
CA ASP A 182 -14.34 -29.46 -12.47
C ASP A 182 -13.53 -29.89 -13.70
N GLN A 183 -12.22 -29.68 -13.64
CA GLN A 183 -11.25 -30.01 -14.70
C GLN A 183 -11.52 -29.35 -16.06
N CYS A 184 -12.30 -28.27 -16.11
CA CYS A 184 -12.55 -27.52 -17.35
C CYS A 184 -11.73 -26.22 -17.39
N GLU A 185 -10.81 -26.13 -18.35
CA GLU A 185 -9.95 -24.94 -18.52
C GLU A 185 -10.50 -23.96 -19.58
N ARG A 186 -11.69 -24.22 -20.13
CA ARG A 186 -12.30 -23.38 -21.16
C ARG A 186 -12.74 -22.03 -20.56
N PHE A 187 -12.64 -20.96 -21.35
CA PHE A 187 -13.19 -19.67 -20.95
C PHE A 187 -14.72 -19.71 -20.82
N THR A 188 -15.24 -18.88 -19.92
CA THR A 188 -16.67 -18.74 -19.71
C THR A 188 -17.37 -18.19 -20.94
N HIS A 189 -18.63 -18.58 -21.11
CA HIS A 189 -19.45 -18.15 -22.22
C HIS A 189 -19.98 -16.73 -22.00
N ALA A 190 -19.85 -15.88 -23.01
CA ALA A 190 -20.52 -14.58 -23.06
C ALA A 190 -21.92 -14.76 -23.62
N ARG A 191 -22.94 -14.42 -22.82
CA ARG A 191 -24.35 -14.45 -23.20
C ARG A 191 -24.66 -13.31 -24.18
N GLU A 192 -25.77 -13.45 -24.90
CA GLU A 192 -26.27 -12.42 -25.82
C GLU A 192 -26.56 -11.07 -25.13
N ASN A 193 -26.97 -11.11 -23.85
CA ASN A 193 -27.19 -9.92 -23.02
C ASN A 193 -25.88 -9.23 -22.56
N GLY A 194 -24.71 -9.73 -22.97
CA GLY A 194 -23.40 -9.21 -22.61
C GLY A 194 -22.88 -9.67 -21.24
N GLY A 195 -23.70 -10.39 -20.46
CA GLY A 195 -23.27 -11.01 -19.21
C GLY A 195 -22.39 -12.25 -19.46
N LEU A 196 -21.49 -12.54 -18.53
CA LEU A 196 -20.68 -13.76 -18.58
C LEU A 196 -21.29 -14.82 -17.68
N SER A 197 -21.43 -16.03 -18.20
CA SER A 197 -21.77 -17.19 -17.38
C SER A 197 -20.61 -17.57 -16.46
N ASN A 198 -20.90 -18.31 -15.38
CA ASN A 198 -19.87 -19.01 -14.60
C ASN A 198 -19.25 -20.22 -15.34
N PHE A 199 -19.85 -20.64 -16.47
CA PHE A 199 -19.48 -21.85 -17.20
C PHE A 199 -19.15 -21.56 -18.66
N CYS A 200 -18.40 -22.45 -19.31
CA CYS A 200 -18.11 -22.36 -20.75
C CYS A 200 -19.33 -22.74 -21.60
N GLY A 201 -19.23 -22.57 -22.91
CA GLY A 201 -20.32 -22.87 -23.87
C GLY A 201 -20.89 -24.29 -23.79
N ALA A 202 -20.08 -25.26 -23.34
CA ALA A 202 -20.53 -26.65 -23.16
C ALA A 202 -21.18 -26.93 -21.80
N HIS A 203 -20.98 -26.06 -20.81
CA HIS A 203 -21.40 -26.28 -19.43
C HIS A 203 -22.42 -25.25 -18.93
N TYR A 204 -22.69 -24.15 -19.65
CA TYR A 204 -23.63 -23.12 -19.20
C TYR A 204 -25.09 -23.45 -19.57
N CYS A 205 -26.05 -23.13 -18.71
CA CYS A 205 -27.46 -23.20 -19.07
C CYS A 205 -27.88 -22.03 -19.99
N ALA A 206 -28.49 -22.34 -21.13
CA ALA A 206 -29.01 -21.35 -22.09
C ALA A 206 -30.24 -20.60 -21.60
N TRP A 207 -30.93 -21.10 -20.57
CA TRP A 207 -32.04 -20.40 -19.94
C TRP A 207 -31.59 -19.05 -19.39
N ASP A 208 -32.33 -17.99 -19.72
CA ASP A 208 -31.98 -16.63 -19.34
C ASP A 208 -31.91 -16.47 -17.81
N GLY A 209 -30.81 -15.88 -17.33
CA GLY A 209 -30.52 -15.72 -15.91
C GLY A 209 -30.15 -16.99 -15.12
N CYS A 210 -30.01 -18.17 -15.76
CA CYS A 210 -29.66 -19.39 -15.05
C CYS A 210 -28.15 -19.56 -14.86
N GLU A 211 -27.68 -19.59 -13.61
CA GLU A 211 -26.26 -19.74 -13.26
C GLU A 211 -25.85 -21.17 -12.89
N GLN A 212 -26.61 -22.18 -13.32
CA GLN A 212 -26.32 -23.60 -13.07
C GLN A 212 -25.53 -24.24 -14.21
N ALA A 213 -24.73 -25.26 -13.87
CA ALA A 213 -24.04 -26.10 -14.85
C ALA A 213 -25.01 -27.06 -15.54
N ARG A 214 -24.68 -27.44 -16.78
CA ARG A 214 -25.20 -28.68 -17.40
C ARG A 214 -24.53 -29.87 -16.71
N GLU A 215 -25.29 -30.95 -16.48
CA GLU A 215 -24.72 -32.20 -15.90
C GLU A 215 -23.79 -32.89 -16.91
N ASP A 216 -24.14 -32.84 -18.20
CA ASP A 216 -23.35 -33.44 -19.28
C ASP A 216 -22.81 -32.37 -20.25
N ALA A 217 -21.51 -32.40 -20.48
CA ALA A 217 -20.81 -31.49 -21.36
C ALA A 217 -21.18 -31.75 -22.83
N GLY A 218 -22.17 -31.02 -23.34
CA GLY A 218 -22.48 -30.99 -24.79
C GLY A 218 -23.77 -31.68 -25.23
N GLU A 219 -24.55 -32.27 -24.32
CA GLU A 219 -25.91 -32.77 -24.64
C GLU A 219 -26.97 -31.80 -24.11
N GLY A 220 -27.82 -31.28 -25.01
CA GLY A 220 -28.86 -30.31 -24.69
C GLY A 220 -28.33 -28.90 -24.35
N GLU A 221 -29.24 -27.93 -24.28
CA GLU A 221 -28.92 -26.51 -24.02
C GLU A 221 -29.17 -26.08 -22.57
N HIS A 222 -29.83 -26.93 -21.79
CA HIS A 222 -30.43 -26.60 -20.49
C HIS A 222 -29.88 -27.49 -19.37
N CYS A 223 -29.80 -26.96 -18.14
CA CYS A 223 -29.49 -27.77 -16.96
C CYS A 223 -30.69 -28.64 -16.58
N LYS A 224 -30.51 -29.56 -15.63
CA LYS A 224 -31.58 -30.46 -15.15
C LYS A 224 -32.85 -29.75 -14.65
N ALA A 225 -32.72 -28.55 -14.07
CA ALA A 225 -33.87 -27.78 -13.64
C ALA A 225 -34.68 -27.20 -14.83
N HIS A 226 -34.06 -27.10 -16.00
CA HIS A 226 -34.64 -26.56 -17.23
C HIS A 226 -34.71 -27.58 -18.36
N SER A 227 -34.45 -28.86 -18.07
CA SER A 227 -34.74 -29.95 -18.99
C SER A 227 -36.23 -30.28 -18.90
N CYS A 228 -36.91 -30.39 -20.03
CA CYS A 228 -38.26 -30.94 -20.05
C CYS A 228 -38.22 -32.39 -19.56
N ILE A 229 -39.08 -32.71 -18.59
CA ILE A 229 -39.41 -34.11 -18.30
C ILE A 229 -40.31 -34.53 -19.46
N GLU A 230 -39.84 -35.42 -20.33
CA GLU A 230 -40.77 -36.17 -21.18
C GLU A 230 -41.68 -36.98 -20.26
N VAL A 231 -42.88 -36.46 -19.98
CA VAL A 231 -43.97 -37.31 -19.54
C VAL A 231 -44.27 -38.16 -20.76
N ALA A 232 -43.78 -39.40 -20.74
CA ALA A 232 -44.19 -40.41 -21.71
C ALA A 232 -45.71 -40.35 -21.81
N ALA A 233 -46.20 -39.76 -22.90
CA ALA A 233 -47.62 -39.62 -23.14
C ALA A 233 -48.15 -41.04 -23.31
N LEU A 234 -48.75 -41.57 -22.24
CA LEU A 234 -49.63 -42.73 -22.30
C LEU A 234 -50.80 -42.34 -23.21
N LEU A 235 -50.61 -42.47 -24.52
CA LEU A 235 -51.72 -42.45 -25.47
C LEU A 235 -52.58 -43.66 -25.13
N PRO A 236 -53.86 -43.50 -24.75
CA PRO A 236 -54.77 -44.63 -24.68
C PRO A 236 -54.95 -45.19 -26.09
N GLU A 237 -54.79 -46.50 -26.24
CA GLU A 237 -55.08 -47.22 -27.49
C GLU A 237 -56.52 -46.90 -27.91
N MET A 238 -56.68 -46.24 -29.05
CA MET A 238 -57.99 -46.07 -29.68
C MET A 238 -58.39 -47.43 -30.28
N PRO A 239 -59.54 -48.02 -29.94
CA PRO A 239 -59.95 -49.30 -30.48
C PRO A 239 -60.21 -49.19 -31.99
N ASN A 240 -59.55 -50.09 -32.71
CA ASN A 240 -59.71 -50.32 -34.13
C ASN A 240 -61.13 -50.84 -34.43
N THR A 241 -62.03 -49.99 -34.92
CA THR A 241 -63.28 -50.44 -35.56
C THR A 241 -63.10 -50.39 -37.07
N GLY A 242 -62.56 -51.49 -37.62
CA GLY A 242 -62.73 -51.84 -39.02
C GLY A 242 -64.08 -52.52 -39.25
N LEU A 243 -64.63 -52.25 -40.44
CA LEU A 243 -65.89 -52.70 -41.07
C LEU A 243 -67.15 -51.89 -40.73
#